data_AF-A0A5J4KF89-F1
#
_entry.id   AF-A0A5J4KF89-F1
#
_cell.length_a   1.000
_cell.length_b   1.000
_cell.length_c   1.000
_cell.angle_alpha   90.00
_cell.angle_beta   90.00
_cell.angle_gamma   90.00
#
_symmetry.space_group_name_H-M   'P 1'
#
loop_
_entity.id
_entity.type
_entity.pdbx_description
1 polymer ?
#
loop_
_entity_poly.entity_id
_entity_poly.type
_entity_poly.pdbx_seq_one_letter_code
_entity_poly.pdbx_strand_id
1 'polypeptide(L)'
;MSGNDNIIKHSDKGQEKVTFEEEWVATHVPTTEEQMQATRISALVPLNGQIYIADYDPAWPAFFQREAVRIQAALGERILLLEHVGSTSVPGLAAKPRIDILLVVADSADEPSYVPALESRAYVLHIREPDWHEHRVFKGPDTDVNLHVFSPGCSEIDRRLLFRDWLRQHEADRQLYERTKRELARKNWKYTQNYADAKTAAVGEILARAQKSVLEH
;
A
#
# COMPACT_ATOMS: atom_id res chain seq x y z
N MET A 1 11.93 -0.96 -57.34
CA MET A 1 10.50 -1.07 -56.99
C MET A 1 10.23 -2.51 -56.59
N SER A 2 9.66 -2.69 -55.40
CA SER A 2 9.02 -3.88 -54.80
C SER A 2 9.63 -5.26 -55.07
N GLY A 3 9.90 -6.11 -54.09
CA GLY A 3 9.58 -6.07 -52.67
C GLY A 3 10.37 -7.18 -52.00
N ASN A 4 10.55 -7.08 -50.69
CA ASN A 4 11.16 -8.14 -49.92
C ASN A 4 10.24 -8.44 -48.76
N ASP A 5 9.48 -9.52 -48.92
CA ASP A 5 8.76 -10.18 -47.83
C ASP A 5 9.79 -10.65 -46.82
N ASN A 6 9.72 -10.11 -45.60
CA ASN A 6 10.39 -10.71 -44.45
C ASN A 6 9.35 -10.91 -43.34
N ILE A 7 8.89 -12.15 -43.31
CA ILE A 7 8.19 -12.83 -42.23
C ILE A 7 9.01 -12.63 -40.95
N ILE A 8 8.50 -11.81 -40.03
CA ILE A 8 9.02 -11.75 -38.67
C ILE A 8 8.39 -12.92 -37.92
N LYS A 9 9.22 -13.92 -37.64
CA LYS A 9 8.89 -15.07 -36.80
C LYS A 9 8.50 -14.56 -35.41
N HIS A 10 7.30 -14.91 -34.97
CA HIS A 10 6.92 -14.79 -33.56
C HIS A 10 7.84 -15.70 -32.74
N SER A 11 8.76 -15.08 -32.01
CA SER A 11 9.55 -15.73 -30.97
C SER A 11 8.67 -15.83 -29.73
N ASP A 12 8.03 -16.98 -29.61
CA ASP A 12 7.39 -17.45 -28.39
C ASP A 12 8.48 -17.66 -27.32
N LYS A 13 8.67 -16.65 -26.47
CA LYS A 13 9.43 -16.80 -25.23
C LYS A 13 8.44 -16.75 -24.10
N GLY A 14 8.02 -17.94 -23.68
CA GLY A 14 7.29 -18.16 -22.44
C GLY A 14 8.01 -17.44 -21.31
N GLN A 15 7.36 -16.44 -20.76
CA GLN A 15 7.73 -15.88 -19.48
C GLN A 15 7.42 -16.93 -18.42
N GLU A 16 8.47 -17.41 -17.76
CA GLU A 16 8.37 -18.14 -16.51
C GLU A 16 7.54 -17.29 -15.52
N LYS A 17 6.28 -17.70 -15.29
CA LYS A 17 5.45 -17.19 -14.20
C LYS A 17 6.01 -17.73 -12.89
N VAL A 18 7.05 -17.08 -12.37
CA VAL A 18 7.48 -17.29 -10.99
C VAL A 18 6.48 -16.57 -10.09
N THR A 19 5.81 -17.32 -9.22
CA THR A 19 4.93 -16.79 -8.16
C THR A 19 5.79 -16.08 -7.10
N PHE A 20 6.14 -14.82 -7.36
CA PHE A 20 6.98 -13.96 -6.51
C PHE A 20 6.51 -13.86 -5.04
N GLU A 21 5.26 -14.18 -4.74
CA GLU A 21 4.70 -14.02 -3.40
C GLU A 21 4.99 -15.18 -2.43
N GLU A 22 5.18 -16.41 -2.91
CA GLU A 22 5.39 -17.56 -2.01
C GLU A 22 6.77 -17.49 -1.33
N GLU A 23 7.78 -17.00 -2.04
CA GLU A 23 9.15 -16.86 -1.52
C GLU A 23 9.32 -15.64 -0.60
N TRP A 24 8.58 -14.56 -0.86
CA TRP A 24 8.61 -13.33 -0.05
C TRP A 24 7.99 -13.51 1.34
N VAL A 25 6.92 -14.32 1.44
CA VAL A 25 6.23 -14.56 2.72
C VAL A 25 7.04 -15.45 3.64
N ALA A 26 7.76 -16.43 3.09
CA ALA A 26 8.59 -17.37 3.86
C ALA A 26 9.88 -16.72 4.43
N THR A 27 10.29 -15.57 3.90
CA THR A 27 11.56 -14.91 4.22
C THR A 27 11.42 -13.53 4.88
N HIS A 28 10.19 -13.05 5.13
CA HIS A 28 9.98 -11.72 5.74
C HIS A 28 10.58 -11.64 7.15
N VAL A 29 11.66 -10.87 7.26
CA VAL A 29 12.27 -10.52 8.54
C VAL A 29 11.59 -9.24 9.05
N PRO A 30 11.09 -9.21 10.30
CA PRO A 30 10.55 -7.98 10.89
C PRO A 30 11.55 -6.83 10.81
N THR A 31 11.07 -5.62 10.50
CA THR A 31 11.93 -4.45 10.35
C THR A 31 12.59 -4.09 11.69
N THR A 32 13.92 -3.90 11.70
CA THR A 32 14.66 -3.52 12.92
C THR A 32 14.42 -2.05 13.29
N GLU A 33 14.78 -1.66 14.51
CA GLU A 33 14.66 -0.25 14.94
C GLU A 33 15.58 0.67 14.14
N GLU A 34 16.79 0.21 13.83
CA GLU A 34 17.74 0.94 13.00
C GLU A 34 17.17 1.18 11.61
N GLN A 35 16.58 0.14 11.00
CA GLN A 35 15.93 0.26 9.69
C GLN A 35 14.72 1.20 9.75
N MET A 36 13.86 1.05 10.77
CA MET A 36 12.71 1.94 10.96
C MET A 36 13.11 3.40 11.17
N GLN A 37 14.24 3.67 11.84
CA GLN A 37 14.73 5.02 12.06
C GLN A 37 15.41 5.59 10.82
N ALA A 38 16.13 4.77 10.05
CA ALA A 38 16.84 5.18 8.84
C ALA A 38 15.90 5.73 7.76
N THR A 39 14.66 5.24 7.69
CA THR A 39 13.68 5.67 6.67
C THR A 39 12.83 6.86 7.11
N ARG A 40 12.85 7.24 8.39
CA ARG A 40 12.00 8.31 8.91
C ARG A 40 12.70 9.67 8.89
N ILE A 41 11.91 10.69 8.55
CA ILE A 41 12.33 12.09 8.67
C ILE A 41 12.31 12.55 10.13
N SER A 42 11.35 12.05 10.92
CA SER A 42 11.21 12.35 12.35
C SER A 42 11.64 11.18 13.23
N ALA A 43 11.87 11.44 14.52
CA ALA A 43 12.14 10.38 15.49
C ALA A 43 11.05 9.29 15.49
N LEU A 44 11.45 8.05 15.76
CA LEU A 44 10.53 6.96 16.04
C LEU A 44 9.70 7.27 17.29
N VAL A 45 8.41 6.96 17.20
CA VAL A 45 7.46 7.15 18.30
C VAL A 45 6.98 5.76 18.75
N PRO A 46 7.36 5.32 19.97
CA PRO A 46 6.81 4.12 20.57
C PRO A 46 5.30 4.23 20.77
N LEU A 47 4.61 3.10 20.75
CA LEU A 47 3.21 3.02 21.14
C LEU A 47 3.07 3.29 22.64
N ASN A 48 2.07 4.09 23.02
CA ASN A 48 1.71 4.37 24.41
C ASN A 48 0.50 3.54 24.88
N GLY A 49 0.21 2.43 24.19
CA GLY A 49 -0.93 1.55 24.45
C GLY A 49 -1.02 0.43 23.41
N GLN A 50 -2.06 -0.38 23.51
CA GLN A 50 -2.33 -1.43 22.54
C GLN A 50 -2.84 -0.86 21.21
N ILE A 51 -2.69 -1.64 20.15
CA ILE A 51 -3.27 -1.30 18.85
C ILE A 51 -4.79 -1.35 18.96
N TYR A 52 -5.43 -0.20 18.73
CA TYR A 52 -6.88 -0.13 18.66
C TYR A 52 -7.38 -0.53 17.26
N ILE A 53 -8.33 -1.47 17.22
CA ILE A 53 -9.06 -1.88 16.02
C ILE A 53 -10.53 -1.54 16.23
N ALA A 54 -11.03 -0.60 15.44
CA ALA A 54 -12.42 -0.22 15.38
C ALA A 54 -13.18 -1.12 14.42
N ASP A 55 -14.47 -1.35 14.68
CA ASP A 55 -15.38 -1.90 13.68
C ASP A 55 -15.43 -0.99 12.45
N TYR A 56 -15.89 -1.54 11.32
CA TYR A 56 -15.96 -0.77 10.08
C TYR A 56 -16.84 0.48 10.24
N ASP A 57 -16.29 1.64 9.92
CA ASP A 57 -17.01 2.90 9.92
C ASP A 57 -17.42 3.28 8.48
N PRO A 58 -18.73 3.39 8.18
CA PRO A 58 -19.20 3.79 6.85
C PRO A 58 -18.81 5.22 6.46
N ALA A 59 -18.26 6.03 7.37
CA ALA A 59 -17.70 7.35 7.07
C ALA A 59 -16.29 7.30 6.45
N TRP A 60 -15.56 6.18 6.55
CA TRP A 60 -14.19 6.09 6.01
C TRP A 60 -14.07 6.40 4.51
N PRO A 61 -14.99 5.93 3.63
CA PRO A 61 -14.99 6.35 2.23
C PRO A 61 -15.14 7.86 2.06
N ALA A 62 -15.95 8.52 2.89
CA ALA A 62 -16.11 9.98 2.82
C ALA A 62 -14.85 10.72 3.28
N PHE A 63 -14.15 10.21 4.28
CA PHE A 63 -12.83 10.76 4.67
C PHE A 63 -11.81 10.60 3.56
N PHE A 64 -11.74 9.45 2.90
CA PHE A 64 -10.91 9.30 1.70
C PHE A 64 -11.28 10.30 0.61
N GLN A 65 -12.56 10.44 0.26
CA GLN A 65 -13.00 11.35 -0.80
C GLN A 65 -12.61 12.81 -0.51
N ARG A 66 -12.72 13.26 0.75
CA ARG A 66 -12.26 14.58 1.16
C ARG A 66 -10.77 14.78 0.88
N GLU A 67 -9.94 13.83 1.27
CA GLU A 67 -8.50 13.89 1.06
C GLU A 67 -8.15 13.78 -0.43
N ALA A 68 -8.87 12.94 -1.18
CA ALA A 68 -8.68 12.79 -2.61
C ALA A 68 -8.93 14.11 -3.35
N VAL A 69 -10.01 14.82 -3.03
CA VAL A 69 -10.29 16.16 -3.59
C VAL A 69 -9.19 17.16 -3.22
N ARG A 70 -8.70 17.14 -1.98
CA ARG A 70 -7.62 18.04 -1.52
C ARG A 70 -6.31 17.77 -2.28
N ILE A 71 -5.95 16.50 -2.47
CA ILE A 71 -4.74 16.08 -3.19
C ILE A 71 -4.86 16.43 -4.69
N GLN A 72 -6.02 16.15 -5.30
CA GLN A 72 -6.31 16.54 -6.68
C GLN A 72 -6.18 18.04 -6.90
N ALA A 73 -6.70 18.86 -6.00
CA ALA A 73 -6.58 20.31 -6.06
C ALA A 73 -5.13 20.83 -5.88
N ALA A 74 -4.22 20.02 -5.32
CA ALA A 74 -2.81 20.37 -5.15
C ALA A 74 -1.96 19.94 -6.35
N LEU A 75 -2.20 18.74 -6.87
CA LEU A 75 -1.33 18.09 -7.83
C LEU A 75 -1.85 18.12 -9.27
N GLY A 76 -3.17 18.19 -9.47
CA GLY A 76 -3.80 18.21 -10.79
C GLY A 76 -3.37 17.03 -11.66
N GLU A 77 -2.94 17.32 -12.88
CA GLU A 77 -2.50 16.34 -13.89
C GLU A 77 -1.25 15.54 -13.51
N ARG A 78 -0.54 15.90 -12.43
CA ARG A 78 0.60 15.13 -11.92
C ARG A 78 0.19 13.79 -11.29
N ILE A 79 -1.10 13.63 -10.97
CA ILE A 79 -1.65 12.40 -10.42
C ILE A 79 -1.89 11.43 -11.57
N LEU A 80 -1.20 10.30 -11.54
CA LEU A 80 -1.40 9.20 -12.49
C LEU A 80 -2.38 8.15 -11.94
N LEU A 81 -2.43 8.00 -10.60
CA LEU A 81 -3.40 7.16 -9.89
C LEU A 81 -3.63 7.73 -8.49
N LEU A 82 -4.87 7.69 -8.01
CA LEU A 82 -5.21 8.05 -6.63
C LEU A 82 -6.32 7.16 -6.10
N GLU A 83 -5.97 6.24 -5.20
CA GLU A 83 -6.84 5.15 -4.80
C GLU A 83 -6.92 5.00 -3.28
N HIS A 84 -8.12 4.69 -2.78
CA HIS A 84 -8.29 4.28 -1.38
C HIS A 84 -7.83 2.83 -1.26
N VAL A 85 -6.83 2.59 -0.41
CA VAL A 85 -6.26 1.26 -0.16
C VAL A 85 -6.26 0.95 1.34
N GLY A 86 -5.67 -0.19 1.70
CA GLY A 86 -5.61 -0.63 3.10
C GLY A 86 -6.98 -1.08 3.64
N SER A 87 -7.04 -1.38 4.93
CA SER A 87 -8.24 -2.01 5.52
C SER A 87 -9.48 -1.11 5.49
N THR A 88 -9.31 0.20 5.62
CA THR A 88 -10.44 1.15 5.65
C THR A 88 -11.14 1.31 4.30
N SER A 89 -10.53 0.83 3.21
CA SER A 89 -11.12 0.80 1.87
C SER A 89 -12.02 -0.42 1.61
N VAL A 90 -12.10 -1.37 2.54
CA VAL A 90 -12.88 -2.61 2.41
C VAL A 90 -14.14 -2.53 3.28
N PRO A 91 -15.34 -2.41 2.69
CA PRO A 91 -16.59 -2.37 3.45
C PRO A 91 -16.76 -3.59 4.36
N GLY A 92 -17.15 -3.31 5.61
CA GLY A 92 -17.38 -4.32 6.64
C GLY A 92 -16.12 -4.89 7.31
N LEU A 93 -14.91 -4.41 6.96
CA LEU A 93 -13.66 -4.87 7.58
C LEU A 93 -13.24 -3.97 8.74
N ALA A 94 -13.14 -4.51 9.96
CA ALA A 94 -12.61 -3.78 11.11
C ALA A 94 -11.15 -3.38 10.92
N ALA A 95 -10.73 -2.20 11.37
CA ALA A 95 -9.40 -1.65 11.09
C ALA A 95 -8.91 -0.70 12.18
N LYS A 96 -7.60 -0.42 12.17
CA LYS A 96 -7.10 0.82 12.78
C LYS A 96 -7.71 1.99 11.99
N PRO A 97 -8.32 3.00 12.63
CA PRO A 97 -9.04 4.08 11.93
C PRO A 97 -8.07 5.07 11.28
N ARG A 98 -7.42 4.61 10.20
CA ARG A 98 -6.43 5.35 9.42
C ARG A 98 -6.73 5.15 7.93
N ILE A 99 -6.75 6.24 7.18
CA ILE A 99 -7.01 6.22 5.74
C ILE A 99 -5.68 6.00 5.02
N ASP A 100 -5.49 4.84 4.41
CA ASP A 100 -4.33 4.59 3.55
C ASP A 100 -4.69 4.97 2.10
N ILE A 101 -3.90 5.85 1.51
CA ILE A 101 -4.09 6.37 0.15
C ILE A 101 -2.89 5.98 -0.69
N LEU A 102 -3.15 5.43 -1.86
CA LEU A 102 -2.13 5.16 -2.87
C LEU A 102 -2.14 6.30 -3.89
N LEU A 103 -1.02 6.97 -4.04
CA LEU A 103 -0.78 8.01 -5.04
C LEU A 103 0.35 7.56 -5.97
N VAL A 104 0.09 7.59 -7.28
CA VAL A 104 1.14 7.40 -8.30
C VAL A 104 1.40 8.73 -8.98
N VAL A 105 2.66 9.13 -9.01
CA VAL A 105 3.18 10.29 -9.74
C VAL A 105 4.21 9.81 -10.76
N ALA A 106 4.66 10.66 -11.68
CA ALA A 106 5.59 10.26 -12.74
C ALA A 106 6.91 9.68 -12.18
N ASP A 107 7.46 10.31 -11.15
CA ASP A 107 8.64 9.85 -10.43
C ASP A 107 8.52 10.22 -8.95
N SER A 108 8.44 9.22 -8.05
CA SER A 108 8.36 9.46 -6.61
C SER A 108 9.67 9.97 -6.01
N ALA A 109 10.81 9.78 -6.67
CA ALA A 109 12.09 10.33 -6.25
C ALA A 109 12.24 11.83 -6.60
N ASP A 110 11.52 12.32 -7.61
CA ASP A 110 11.48 13.74 -7.99
C ASP A 110 10.57 14.53 -7.04
N GLU A 111 10.95 14.55 -5.76
CA GLU A 111 10.23 15.27 -4.70
C GLU A 111 9.95 16.75 -5.02
N PRO A 112 10.87 17.53 -5.61
CA PRO A 112 10.59 18.92 -6.00
C PRO A 112 9.35 19.08 -6.89
N SER A 113 8.97 18.06 -7.66
CA SER A 113 7.81 18.14 -8.56
C SER A 113 6.45 18.07 -7.86
N TYR A 114 6.36 17.53 -6.64
CA TYR A 114 5.07 17.30 -5.96
C TYR A 114 5.05 17.60 -4.45
N VAL A 115 6.18 17.47 -3.74
CA VAL A 115 6.24 17.67 -2.29
C VAL A 115 5.84 19.08 -1.88
N PRO A 116 6.34 20.17 -2.50
CA PRO A 116 5.93 21.53 -2.11
C PRO A 116 4.42 21.77 -2.27
N ALA A 117 3.79 21.15 -3.28
CA ALA A 117 2.36 21.27 -3.49
C ALA A 117 1.55 20.54 -2.39
N LEU A 118 1.98 19.34 -1.98
CA LEU A 118 1.39 18.62 -0.86
C LEU A 118 1.60 19.35 0.47
N GLU A 119 2.80 19.85 0.73
CA GLU A 119 3.13 20.63 1.93
C GLU A 119 2.33 21.93 2.02
N SER A 120 2.04 22.58 0.89
CA SER A 120 1.15 23.76 0.85
C SER A 120 -0.28 23.45 1.31
N ARG A 121 -0.68 22.17 1.32
CA ARG A 121 -1.93 21.66 1.87
C ARG A 121 -1.74 20.98 3.22
N ALA A 122 -0.61 21.23 3.88
CA ALA A 122 -0.20 20.72 5.18
C ALA A 122 -0.05 19.19 5.28
N TYR A 123 0.13 18.50 4.15
CA TYR A 123 0.65 17.13 4.20
C TYR A 123 2.13 17.17 4.58
N VAL A 124 2.53 16.33 5.52
CA VAL A 124 3.90 16.29 6.02
C VAL A 124 4.57 15.02 5.52
N LEU A 125 5.68 15.15 4.81
CA LEU A 125 6.49 13.99 4.44
C LEU A 125 7.10 13.38 5.72
N HIS A 126 6.93 12.08 5.91
CA HIS A 126 7.34 11.38 7.13
C HIS A 126 8.34 10.26 6.88
N ILE A 127 8.29 9.61 5.72
CA ILE A 127 9.12 8.45 5.38
C ILE A 127 9.73 8.66 3.99
N ARG A 128 11.03 8.36 3.86
CA ARG A 128 11.77 8.16 2.61
C ARG A 128 12.41 6.78 2.62
N GLU A 129 12.11 5.98 1.60
CA GLU A 129 12.66 4.65 1.42
C GLU A 129 13.33 4.55 0.03
N PRO A 130 14.52 5.14 -0.15
CA PRO A 130 15.20 5.15 -1.45
C PRO A 130 15.56 3.73 -1.93
N ASP A 131 15.95 2.87 -0.99
CA ASP A 131 16.31 1.48 -1.28
C ASP A 131 15.08 0.56 -1.46
N TRP A 132 13.87 1.09 -1.32
CA TRP A 132 12.62 0.35 -1.49
C TRP A 132 11.64 1.14 -2.36
N HIS A 133 11.82 1.00 -3.68
CA HIS A 133 10.97 1.57 -4.72
C HIS A 133 10.82 3.10 -4.71
N GLU A 134 11.79 3.81 -4.13
CA GLU A 134 11.70 5.26 -3.92
C GLU A 134 10.40 5.67 -3.23
N HIS A 135 9.91 4.84 -2.31
CA HIS A 135 8.64 5.04 -1.65
C HIS A 135 8.69 6.24 -0.70
N ARG A 136 7.61 7.03 -0.70
CA ARG A 136 7.40 8.14 0.22
C ARG A 136 6.08 7.99 0.96
N VAL A 137 6.05 8.37 2.23
CA VAL A 137 4.80 8.41 3.01
C VAL A 137 4.58 9.79 3.61
N PHE A 138 3.42 10.37 3.33
CA PHE A 138 2.95 11.59 3.97
C PHE A 138 1.90 11.30 5.05
N LYS A 139 1.82 12.21 6.02
CA LYS A 139 0.69 12.33 6.93
C LYS A 139 -0.24 13.42 6.47
N GLY A 140 -1.54 13.15 6.59
CA GLY A 140 -2.58 14.14 6.35
C GLY A 140 -2.60 15.22 7.43
N PRO A 141 -3.16 16.41 7.11
CA PRO A 141 -3.14 17.54 8.03
C PRO A 141 -4.17 17.44 9.17
N ASP A 142 -5.31 16.79 8.91
CA ASP A 142 -6.46 16.70 9.84
C ASP A 142 -7.11 15.30 9.88
N THR A 143 -7.05 14.55 8.78
CA THR A 143 -7.34 13.11 8.74
C THR A 143 -6.09 12.31 9.11
N ASP A 144 -6.20 11.29 9.97
CA ASP A 144 -5.12 10.31 10.14
C ASP A 144 -4.97 9.52 8.83
N VAL A 145 -4.07 9.99 7.97
CA VAL A 145 -3.78 9.45 6.65
C VAL A 145 -2.36 8.90 6.60
N ASN A 146 -2.19 7.78 5.90
CA ASN A 146 -0.93 7.44 5.26
C ASN A 146 -1.11 7.66 3.75
N LEU A 147 -0.43 8.65 3.18
CA LEU A 147 -0.41 8.84 1.73
C LEU A 147 0.89 8.24 1.18
N HIS A 148 0.77 7.07 0.57
CA HIS A 148 1.86 6.31 -0.03
C HIS A 148 2.08 6.78 -1.46
N VAL A 149 3.30 7.20 -1.79
CA VAL A 149 3.66 7.70 -3.12
C VAL A 149 4.65 6.75 -3.79
N PHE A 150 4.35 6.36 -5.02
CA PHE A 150 5.18 5.47 -5.86
C PHE A 150 5.27 5.99 -7.30
N SER A 151 6.30 5.56 -8.02
CA SER A 151 6.41 5.69 -9.49
C SER A 151 5.59 4.60 -10.20
N PRO A 152 5.22 4.79 -11.50
CA PRO A 152 4.47 3.80 -12.26
C PRO A 152 5.24 2.48 -12.40
N GLY A 153 4.52 1.37 -12.48
CA GLY A 153 5.12 0.04 -12.65
C GLY A 153 5.72 -0.56 -11.37
N CYS A 154 5.61 0.12 -10.22
CA CYS A 154 5.97 -0.46 -8.93
C CYS A 154 4.99 -1.59 -8.54
N SER A 155 5.51 -2.77 -8.21
CA SER A 155 4.72 -3.95 -7.82
C SER A 155 3.85 -3.73 -6.57
N GLU A 156 4.22 -2.80 -5.69
CA GLU A 156 3.42 -2.44 -4.52
C GLU A 156 2.08 -1.80 -4.88
N ILE A 157 1.97 -1.17 -6.05
CA ILE A 157 0.71 -0.63 -6.58
C ILE A 157 -0.26 -1.79 -6.80
N ASP A 158 0.14 -2.77 -7.62
CA ASP A 158 -0.69 -3.92 -7.97
C ASP A 158 -1.02 -4.76 -6.74
N ARG A 159 -0.03 -5.02 -5.88
CA ARG A 159 -0.20 -5.75 -4.62
C ARG A 159 -1.30 -5.13 -3.74
N ARG A 160 -1.30 -3.80 -3.57
CA ARG A 160 -2.27 -3.10 -2.73
C ARG A 160 -3.67 -3.10 -3.31
N LEU A 161 -3.78 -2.89 -4.63
CA LEU A 161 -5.06 -2.92 -5.33
C LEU A 161 -5.65 -4.33 -5.32
N LEU A 162 -4.84 -5.34 -5.64
CA LEU A 162 -5.24 -6.75 -5.60
C LEU A 162 -5.74 -7.15 -4.22
N PHE A 163 -4.98 -6.84 -3.16
CA PHE A 163 -5.37 -7.17 -1.79
C PHE A 163 -6.72 -6.53 -1.43
N ARG A 164 -6.90 -5.24 -1.72
CA ARG A 164 -8.16 -4.53 -1.46
C ARG A 164 -9.32 -5.18 -2.20
N ASP A 165 -9.19 -5.34 -3.50
CA ASP A 165 -10.29 -5.75 -4.37
C ASP A 165 -10.65 -7.22 -4.15
N TRP A 166 -9.67 -8.05 -3.78
CA TRP A 166 -9.89 -9.40 -3.28
C TRP A 166 -10.74 -9.40 -2.02
N LEU A 167 -10.33 -8.66 -0.98
CA LEU A 167 -11.03 -8.62 0.30
C LEU A 167 -12.45 -8.02 0.22
N ARG A 168 -12.73 -7.18 -0.79
CA ARG A 168 -14.08 -6.68 -1.07
C ARG A 168 -15.03 -7.78 -1.55
N GLN A 169 -14.50 -8.80 -2.21
CA GLN A 169 -15.28 -9.85 -2.88
C GLN A 169 -15.22 -11.20 -2.15
N HIS A 170 -14.23 -11.42 -1.29
CA HIS A 170 -13.97 -12.70 -0.65
C HIS A 170 -14.15 -12.61 0.87
N GLU A 171 -15.38 -12.87 1.31
CA GLU A 171 -15.76 -12.74 2.72
C GLU A 171 -14.92 -13.62 3.65
N ALA A 172 -14.61 -14.86 3.27
CA ALA A 172 -13.82 -15.77 4.10
C ALA A 172 -12.42 -15.22 4.42
N ASP A 173 -11.76 -14.64 3.41
CA ASP A 173 -10.44 -14.02 3.58
C ASP A 173 -10.51 -12.69 4.32
N ARG A 174 -11.58 -11.91 4.11
CA ARG A 174 -11.87 -10.71 4.91
C ARG A 174 -12.01 -11.05 6.39
N GLN A 175 -12.77 -12.09 6.72
CA GLN A 175 -12.97 -12.54 8.10
C GLN A 175 -11.67 -13.12 8.69
N LEU A 176 -10.88 -13.87 7.92
CA LEU A 176 -9.56 -14.34 8.34
C LEU A 176 -8.65 -13.17 8.72
N TYR A 177 -8.52 -12.20 7.81
CA TYR A 177 -7.67 -11.03 8.02
C TYR A 177 -8.13 -10.19 9.22
N GLU A 178 -9.44 -10.04 9.42
CA GLU A 178 -9.98 -9.38 10.60
C GLU A 178 -9.60 -10.08 11.90
N ARG A 179 -9.82 -11.40 11.98
CA ARG A 179 -9.48 -12.19 13.18
C ARG A 179 -8.00 -12.05 13.51
N THR A 180 -7.12 -12.21 12.52
CA THR A 180 -5.67 -12.03 12.68
C THR A 180 -5.35 -10.63 13.24
N LYS A 181 -5.95 -9.57 12.69
CA LYS A 181 -5.72 -8.21 13.17
C LYS A 181 -6.13 -8.03 14.62
N ARG A 182 -7.29 -8.56 15.03
CA ARG A 182 -7.79 -8.47 16.41
C ARG A 182 -6.95 -9.29 17.38
N GLU A 183 -6.50 -10.47 16.99
CA GLU A 183 -5.60 -11.29 17.80
C GLU A 183 -4.24 -10.61 18.01
N LEU A 184 -3.64 -10.07 16.94
CA LEU A 184 -2.38 -9.33 17.03
C LEU A 184 -2.53 -8.03 17.83
N ALA A 185 -3.69 -7.37 17.76
CA ALA A 185 -3.96 -6.14 18.51
C ALA A 185 -3.94 -6.34 20.04
N ARG A 186 -4.20 -7.56 20.53
CA ARG A 186 -4.13 -7.91 21.96
C ARG A 186 -2.70 -8.07 22.48
N LYS A 187 -1.69 -8.10 21.60
CA LYS A 187 -0.28 -8.21 21.96
C LYS A 187 0.31 -6.83 22.24
N ASN A 188 1.41 -6.80 22.99
CA ASN A 188 2.18 -5.60 23.22
C ASN A 188 3.20 -5.42 22.10
N TRP A 189 3.18 -4.23 21.47
CA TRP A 189 4.10 -3.86 20.40
C TRP A 189 4.84 -2.59 20.80
N LYS A 190 6.14 -2.52 20.50
CA LYS A 190 6.91 -1.29 20.76
C LYS A 190 6.57 -0.22 19.72
N TYR A 191 6.46 -0.60 18.45
CA TYR A 191 6.10 0.31 17.36
C TYR A 191 4.93 -0.22 16.53
N THR A 192 4.21 0.70 15.87
CA THR A 192 3.14 0.31 14.91
C THR A 192 3.67 -0.59 13.80
N GLN A 193 4.93 -0.43 13.39
CA GLN A 193 5.55 -1.27 12.35
C GLN A 193 5.66 -2.73 12.79
N ASN A 194 5.97 -3.03 14.06
CA ASN A 194 6.05 -4.42 14.51
C ASN A 194 4.71 -5.14 14.39
N TYR A 195 3.61 -4.44 14.68
CA TYR A 195 2.25 -4.94 14.41
C TYR A 195 1.98 -5.10 12.91
N ALA A 196 2.49 -4.19 12.08
CA ALA A 196 2.35 -4.28 10.62
C ALA A 196 3.04 -5.53 10.08
N ASP A 197 4.29 -5.76 10.46
CA ASP A 197 5.11 -6.92 10.05
C ASP A 197 4.50 -8.24 10.51
N ALA A 198 3.91 -8.27 11.71
CA ALA A 198 3.28 -9.48 12.23
C ALA A 198 2.06 -9.95 11.42
N LYS A 199 1.51 -9.10 10.54
CA LYS A 199 0.42 -9.47 9.61
C LYS A 199 0.93 -10.07 8.30
N THR A 200 2.23 -9.99 8.01
CA THR A 200 2.79 -10.33 6.70
C THR A 200 2.42 -11.74 6.23
N ALA A 201 2.47 -12.73 7.13
CA ALA A 201 2.09 -14.11 6.81
C ALA A 201 0.64 -14.22 6.29
N ALA A 202 -0.33 -13.68 7.05
CA ALA A 202 -1.75 -13.72 6.67
C ALA A 202 -2.03 -12.91 5.39
N VAL A 203 -1.37 -11.76 5.21
CA VAL A 203 -1.48 -10.96 3.98
C VAL A 203 -0.95 -11.76 2.79
N GLY A 204 0.18 -12.43 2.97
CA GLY A 204 0.81 -13.29 1.98
C GLY A 204 -0.08 -14.44 1.52
N GLU A 205 -0.65 -15.20 2.46
CA GLU A 205 -1.54 -16.31 2.15
C GLU A 205 -2.79 -15.88 1.36
N ILE A 206 -3.36 -14.72 1.71
CA ILE A 206 -4.53 -14.16 1.02
C ILE A 206 -4.16 -13.72 -0.39
N LEU A 207 -3.01 -13.06 -0.55
CA LEU A 207 -2.54 -12.62 -1.85
C LEU A 207 -2.22 -13.79 -2.78
N ALA A 208 -1.59 -14.86 -2.26
CA ALA A 208 -1.36 -16.08 -3.05
C ALA A 208 -2.67 -16.68 -3.57
N ARG A 209 -3.74 -16.70 -2.76
CA ARG A 209 -5.08 -17.10 -3.22
C ARG A 209 -5.64 -16.15 -4.28
N ALA A 210 -5.46 -14.85 -4.08
CA ALA A 210 -5.91 -13.83 -5.01
C ALA A 210 -5.24 -13.96 -6.39
N GLN A 211 -3.91 -14.12 -6.41
CA GLN A 211 -3.13 -14.29 -7.63
C GLN A 211 -3.53 -15.54 -8.39
N LYS A 212 -3.71 -16.67 -7.70
CA LYS A 212 -4.14 -17.91 -8.34
C LYS A 212 -5.47 -17.75 -9.07
N SER A 213 -6.45 -17.08 -8.47
CA SER A 213 -7.76 -16.83 -9.09
C SER A 213 -7.66 -15.97 -10.35
N VAL A 214 -6.81 -14.92 -10.34
CA VAL A 214 -6.57 -14.06 -11.50
C VAL A 214 -5.92 -14.83 -12.65
N LEU A 215 -5.11 -15.85 -12.36
CA LEU A 215 -4.43 -16.66 -13.38
C LEU A 215 -5.33 -17.75 -14.00
N GLU A 216 -6.43 -18.10 -13.32
CA GLU A 216 -7.39 -19.12 -13.75
C GLU A 216 -8.54 -18.55 -14.62
N HIS A 217 -8.62 -17.23 -14.77
CA HIS A 217 -9.62 -16.50 -15.58
C HIS A 217 -8.95 -15.69 -16.70
#